data_AF-A0AAD6JH07-F1
#
_entry.id   AF-A0AAD6JH07-F1
#
_cell.length_a   1.000
_cell.length_b   1.000
_cell.length_c   1.000
_cell.angle_alpha   90.00
_cell.angle_beta   90.00
_cell.angle_gamma   90.00
#
_symmetry.space_group_name_H-M   'P 1'
#
loop_
_entity.id
_entity.type
_entity.pdbx_description
1 polymer ?
#
loop_
_entity_poly.entity_id
_entity_poly.type
_entity_poly.pdbx_seq_one_letter_code
_entity_poly.pdbx_strand_id
1 'polypeptide(L)'
;MDPCPFVRISVGNLALKIPVASKPARSVVHPSSSPCFCKIKLKNFPLQTAVIPHIPPDNTQFPEGQHQTLAATFHLCKSDLDRLVTKSIFTNKLHLKISIYTGRRGTTCGVNSGRLLGKVSVPLDLSGTESRGVVFHNGWISVGKDCDKGSSAQFHLNVKAEPDPRFVFQFDGEPECSPQVFQIQGNIRQPVFTCKFSFRTTTGDRNQRSRLVSFKC
;
A
#
# COMPACT_ATOMS: atom_id res chain seq x y z
N MET A 1 -16.52 -22.53 7.93
CA MET A 1 -15.52 -21.75 7.18
C MET A 1 -16.30 -20.80 6.33
N ASP A 2 -16.40 -19.56 6.77
CA ASP A 2 -17.18 -18.59 6.03
C ASP A 2 -16.23 -17.78 5.15
N PRO A 3 -16.52 -17.61 3.85
CA PRO A 3 -15.78 -16.66 3.04
C PRO A 3 -15.95 -15.29 3.68
N CYS A 4 -14.86 -14.77 4.24
CA CYS A 4 -14.86 -13.44 4.82
C CYS A 4 -14.54 -12.46 3.69
N PRO A 5 -15.38 -11.44 3.46
CA PRO A 5 -15.07 -10.43 2.46
C PRO A 5 -13.90 -9.59 2.96
N PHE A 6 -12.79 -9.68 2.22
CA PHE A 6 -11.69 -8.73 2.34
C PHE A 6 -11.61 -7.90 1.07
N VAL A 7 -11.12 -6.68 1.22
CA VAL A 7 -10.85 -5.78 0.11
C VAL A 7 -9.38 -5.42 0.14
N ARG A 8 -8.71 -5.53 -1.00
CA ARG A 8 -7.33 -5.10 -1.18
C ARG A 8 -7.31 -3.79 -1.95
N ILE A 9 -6.84 -2.72 -1.30
CA ILE A 9 -6.53 -1.45 -1.95
C ILE A 9 -5.06 -1.49 -2.36
N SER A 10 -4.79 -1.25 -3.64
CA SER A 10 -3.44 -1.21 -4.19
C SER A 10 -3.14 0.15 -4.81
N VAL A 11 -1.88 0.57 -4.64
CA VAL A 11 -1.31 1.77 -5.24
C VAL A 11 -0.10 1.33 -6.04
N GLY A 12 -0.06 1.67 -7.31
CA GLY A 12 1.03 1.27 -8.20
C GLY A 12 1.26 2.25 -9.33
N ASN A 13 2.14 1.87 -10.25
CA ASN A 13 2.44 2.63 -11.47
C ASN A 13 2.83 4.07 -11.16
N LEU A 14 3.71 4.26 -10.18
CA LEU A 14 4.17 5.59 -9.79
C LEU A 14 5.14 6.15 -10.82
N ALA A 15 4.99 7.43 -11.16
CA ALA A 15 6.05 8.18 -11.84
C ALA A 15 5.97 9.67 -11.52
N LEU A 16 7.08 10.37 -11.69
CA LEU A 16 7.14 11.82 -11.50
C LEU A 16 7.83 12.49 -12.69
N LYS A 17 7.18 13.52 -13.24
CA LYS A 17 7.74 14.47 -14.20
C LYS A 17 7.93 15.81 -13.49
N ILE A 18 9.15 16.31 -13.45
CA ILE A 18 9.47 17.62 -12.87
C ILE A 18 9.89 18.55 -14.02
N PRO A 19 9.23 19.71 -14.22
CA PRO A 19 9.64 20.70 -15.19
C PRO A 19 11.08 21.15 -14.92
N VAL A 20 11.91 21.20 -15.96
CA VAL A 20 13.26 21.75 -15.85
C VAL A 20 13.15 23.28 -15.80
N ALA A 21 13.68 23.89 -14.74
CA ALA A 21 13.70 25.35 -14.65
C ALA A 21 14.61 25.93 -15.75
N SER A 22 14.17 27.04 -16.37
CA SER A 22 14.90 27.75 -17.44
C SER A 22 16.20 28.44 -16.98
N LYS A 23 16.53 28.40 -15.67
CA LYS A 23 17.77 28.95 -15.13
C LYS A 23 18.61 27.83 -14.53
N PRO A 24 19.89 27.66 -14.94
CA PRO A 24 20.76 26.65 -14.38
C PRO A 24 20.96 26.94 -12.89
N ALA A 25 20.52 26.01 -12.04
CA ALA A 25 20.96 26.00 -10.66
C ALA A 25 22.48 25.80 -10.67
N ARG A 26 23.23 26.52 -9.84
CA ARG A 26 24.69 26.34 -9.62
C ARG A 26 25.05 25.00 -8.95
N SER A 27 24.23 23.98 -9.16
CA SER A 27 24.36 22.62 -8.65
C SER A 27 24.95 21.76 -9.77
N VAL A 28 26.08 21.11 -9.47
CA VAL A 28 26.76 20.13 -10.36
C VAL A 28 25.87 18.91 -10.66
N VAL A 29 24.79 18.73 -9.90
CA VAL A 29 23.84 17.62 -10.04
C VAL A 29 22.57 18.09 -10.76
N HIS A 30 22.24 17.44 -11.87
CA HIS A 30 21.03 17.74 -12.65
C HIS A 30 19.78 17.47 -11.77
N PRO A 31 18.76 18.35 -11.76
CA PRO A 31 17.59 18.18 -10.89
C PRO A 31 16.83 16.86 -11.12
N SER A 32 16.95 16.24 -12.30
CA SER A 32 16.38 14.91 -12.60
C SER A 32 17.11 13.72 -11.94
N SER A 33 18.33 13.89 -11.42
CA SER A 33 19.12 12.80 -10.85
C SER A 33 18.98 12.67 -9.33
N SER A 34 18.15 13.51 -8.71
CA SER A 34 17.83 13.37 -7.29
C SER A 34 16.78 12.28 -7.07
N PRO A 35 16.99 11.34 -6.12
CA PRO A 35 16.00 10.33 -5.83
C PRO A 35 14.69 10.99 -5.37
N CYS A 36 13.56 10.40 -5.75
CA CYS A 36 12.24 10.84 -5.33
C CYS A 36 11.53 9.69 -4.60
N PHE A 37 10.73 10.02 -3.59
CA PHE A 37 9.98 9.02 -2.84
C PHE A 37 8.65 9.59 -2.37
N CYS A 38 7.67 8.72 -2.11
CA CYS A 38 6.40 9.12 -1.52
C CYS A 38 6.09 8.34 -0.25
N LYS A 39 5.32 8.98 0.62
CA LYS A 39 4.70 8.37 1.80
C LYS A 39 3.20 8.24 1.54
N ILE A 40 2.68 7.02 1.62
CA ILE A 40 1.31 6.63 1.28
C ILE A 40 0.58 6.22 2.55
N LYS A 41 -0.51 6.92 2.89
CA LYS A 41 -1.24 6.78 4.15
C LYS A 41 -2.73 6.59 3.90
N LEU A 42 -3.27 5.51 4.46
CA LEU A 42 -4.71 5.26 4.55
C LEU A 42 -5.12 5.27 6.03
N LYS A 43 -5.85 6.32 6.47
CA LYS A 43 -6.43 6.45 7.83
C LYS A 43 -5.57 5.83 8.95
N ASN A 44 -6.03 4.75 9.58
CA ASN A 44 -5.38 4.08 10.71
C ASN A 44 -4.40 2.98 10.29
N PHE A 45 -4.26 2.70 9.00
CA PHE A 45 -3.34 1.68 8.49
C PHE A 45 -1.88 2.14 8.56
N PRO A 46 -0.91 1.22 8.60
CA PRO A 46 0.51 1.55 8.59
C PRO A 46 0.88 2.45 7.42
N LEU A 47 1.79 3.40 7.66
CA LEU A 47 2.34 4.25 6.61
C LEU A 47 3.26 3.42 5.71
N GLN A 48 3.05 3.47 4.40
CA GLN A 48 3.92 2.81 3.43
C GLN A 48 4.77 3.84 2.68
N THR A 49 5.98 3.49 2.29
CA THR A 49 6.91 4.40 1.60
C THR A 49 7.46 3.70 0.37
N ALA A 50 7.42 4.38 -0.78
CA ALA A 50 7.90 3.85 -2.05
C ALA A 50 8.82 4.85 -2.74
N VAL A 51 9.77 4.33 -3.52
CA VAL A 51 10.59 5.13 -4.44
C VAL A 51 9.74 5.47 -5.66
N ILE A 52 9.91 6.68 -6.19
CA ILE A 52 9.21 7.13 -7.39
C ILE A 52 10.21 7.20 -8.55
N PRO A 53 9.99 6.43 -9.63
CA PRO A 53 10.73 6.61 -10.87
C PRO A 53 10.54 8.03 -11.43
N HIS A 54 11.64 8.67 -11.80
CA HIS A 54 11.60 9.95 -12.51
C HIS A 54 11.51 9.69 -14.01
N ILE A 55 10.53 10.30 -14.69
CA ILE A 55 10.40 10.26 -16.14
C ILE A 55 10.82 11.62 -16.70
N PRO A 56 11.78 11.69 -17.64
CA PRO A 56 12.14 12.93 -18.32
C PRO A 56 10.91 13.61 -18.95
N PRO A 57 10.84 14.95 -18.94
CA PRO A 57 9.67 15.68 -19.44
C PRO A 57 9.38 15.42 -20.92
N ASP A 58 10.40 15.17 -21.73
CA ASP A 58 10.29 14.90 -23.17
C ASP A 58 9.70 13.52 -23.50
N ASN A 59 9.63 12.64 -22.50
CA ASN A 59 9.06 11.31 -22.68
C ASN A 59 7.54 11.35 -22.40
N THR A 60 6.76 11.42 -23.47
CA THR A 60 5.28 11.45 -23.43
C THR A 60 4.68 10.09 -23.07
N GLN A 61 5.41 9.00 -23.34
CA GLN A 61 4.90 7.65 -23.14
C GLN A 61 5.23 7.14 -21.72
N PHE A 62 4.19 6.93 -20.91
CA PHE A 62 4.31 6.10 -19.73
C PHE A 62 4.57 4.67 -20.21
N PRO A 63 5.49 3.89 -19.59
CA PRO A 63 5.76 2.52 -20.02
C PRO A 63 4.51 1.64 -19.76
N GLU A 64 3.62 1.59 -20.73
CA GLU A 64 2.28 0.98 -20.64
C GLU A 64 2.31 -0.56 -20.64
N GLY A 65 3.50 -1.17 -20.72
CA GLY A 65 3.72 -2.61 -20.72
C GLY A 65 4.64 -3.14 -19.62
N GLN A 66 5.10 -2.30 -18.69
CA GLN A 66 5.90 -2.77 -17.55
C GLN A 66 4.98 -3.36 -16.46
N HIS A 67 5.36 -4.51 -15.91
CA HIS A 67 4.67 -5.15 -14.77
C HIS A 67 4.26 -4.10 -13.74
N GLN A 68 2.97 -4.09 -13.38
CA GLN A 68 2.39 -3.14 -12.42
C GLN A 68 3.17 -3.19 -11.11
N THR A 69 4.10 -2.25 -10.93
CA THR A 69 4.94 -2.22 -9.74
C THR A 69 4.10 -1.63 -8.61
N LEU A 70 3.82 -2.46 -7.61
CA LEU A 70 3.07 -2.07 -6.42
C LEU A 70 3.94 -1.22 -5.49
N ALA A 71 3.45 -0.04 -5.17
CA ALA A 71 4.06 0.89 -4.23
C ALA A 71 3.47 0.78 -2.82
N ALA A 72 2.19 0.42 -2.71
CA ALA A 72 1.55 0.13 -1.44
C ALA A 72 0.34 -0.79 -1.60
N THR A 73 0.07 -1.58 -0.57
CA THR A 73 -1.10 -2.46 -0.49
C THR A 73 -1.72 -2.40 0.91
N PHE A 74 -3.01 -2.13 0.98
CA PHE A 74 -3.79 -2.15 2.22
C PHE A 74 -4.83 -3.26 2.14
N HIS A 75 -4.86 -4.13 3.13
CA HIS A 75 -5.86 -5.19 3.23
C HIS A 75 -6.87 -4.78 4.30
N LEU A 76 -8.14 -4.72 3.91
CA LEU A 76 -9.24 -4.34 4.76
C LEU A 76 -10.05 -5.61 5.03
N CYS A 77 -10.20 -5.96 6.30
CA CYS A 77 -11.15 -6.99 6.72
C CYS A 77 -12.55 -6.38 6.87
N LYS A 78 -13.55 -7.24 7.06
CA LYS A 78 -14.94 -6.82 7.30
C LYS A 78 -15.08 -5.75 8.39
N SER A 79 -14.41 -5.93 9.54
CA SER A 79 -14.50 -4.96 10.64
C SER A 79 -13.86 -3.61 10.30
N ASP A 80 -12.83 -3.58 9.46
CA ASP A 80 -12.27 -2.33 8.94
C ASP A 80 -13.25 -1.61 8.01
N LEU A 81 -13.90 -2.36 7.12
CA LEU A 81 -14.94 -1.82 6.21
C LEU A 81 -16.10 -1.23 7.00
N ASP A 82 -16.64 -1.98 7.98
CA ASP A 82 -17.73 -1.51 8.85
C ASP A 82 -17.34 -0.23 9.59
N ARG A 83 -16.13 -0.18 10.16
CA ARG A 83 -15.61 1.03 10.85
C ARG A 83 -15.40 2.21 9.92
N LEU A 84 -15.15 1.97 8.63
CA LEU A 84 -15.02 3.01 7.62
C LEU A 84 -16.38 3.56 7.21
N VAL A 85 -17.38 2.69 7.03
CA VAL A 85 -18.78 3.05 6.72
C VAL A 85 -19.41 3.87 7.85
N THR A 86 -19.39 3.37 9.09
CA THR A 86 -20.02 4.04 10.24
C THR A 86 -19.44 5.43 10.49
N LYS A 87 -18.15 5.62 10.23
CA LYS A 87 -17.47 6.93 10.39
C LYS A 87 -17.70 7.88 9.21
N SER A 88 -18.14 7.38 8.06
CA SER A 88 -18.44 8.18 6.86
C SER A 88 -19.71 9.02 7.03
N ILE A 89 -20.67 8.52 7.82
CA ILE A 89 -21.97 9.14 8.11
C ILE A 89 -21.81 10.53 8.76
N PHE A 90 -20.70 10.77 9.47
CA PHE A 90 -20.39 12.03 10.17
C PHE A 90 -19.34 12.89 9.43
N THR A 91 -19.45 13.00 8.11
CA THR A 91 -18.73 13.97 7.23
C THR A 91 -17.24 13.74 6.92
N ASN A 92 -16.68 12.52 7.06
CA ASN A 92 -15.31 12.25 6.60
C ASN A 92 -15.28 11.21 5.47
N LYS A 93 -15.32 11.68 4.22
CA LYS A 93 -15.00 10.87 3.03
C LYS A 93 -13.62 10.23 3.20
N LEU A 94 -13.53 8.92 2.97
CA LEU A 94 -12.26 8.20 3.05
C LEU A 94 -11.33 8.70 1.94
N HIS A 95 -10.09 9.01 2.31
CA HIS A 95 -9.07 9.43 1.35
C HIS A 95 -7.78 8.67 1.56
N LEU A 96 -7.17 8.28 0.46
CA LEU A 96 -5.78 7.88 0.40
C LEU A 96 -4.91 9.14 0.29
N LYS A 97 -4.03 9.37 1.27
CA LYS A 97 -3.15 10.54 1.30
C LYS A 97 -1.74 10.15 0.87
N ILE A 98 -1.19 10.88 -0.10
CA ILE A 98 0.14 10.63 -0.65
C ILE A 98 0.94 11.93 -0.52
N SER A 99 2.09 11.87 0.15
CA SER A 99 3.03 13.00 0.24
C SER A 99 4.27 12.67 -0.57
N ILE A 100 4.64 13.56 -1.50
CA ILE A 100 5.69 13.34 -2.50
C ILE A 100 6.91 14.18 -2.13
N TYR A 101 8.09 13.58 -2.13
CA TYR A 101 9.33 14.20 -1.70
C TYR A 101 10.41 14.05 -2.79
N THR A 102 11.22 15.09 -2.92
CA THR A 102 12.48 15.06 -3.68
C THR A 102 13.66 14.96 -2.70
N GLY A 103 14.74 14.33 -3.12
CA GLY A 103 15.93 14.10 -2.28
C GLY A 103 15.94 12.73 -1.59
N ARG A 104 16.98 12.49 -0.78
CA ARG A 104 17.22 11.18 -0.16
C ARG A 104 16.21 10.90 0.94
N ARG A 105 15.82 9.63 1.09
CA ARG A 105 15.04 9.16 2.24
C ARG A 105 15.95 9.11 3.47
N GLY A 106 15.48 9.63 4.60
CA GLY A 106 16.17 9.54 5.89
C GLY A 106 16.45 10.89 6.52
N THR A 107 17.29 10.87 7.55
CA THR A 107 17.77 12.06 8.26
C THR A 107 19.29 12.06 8.24
N THR A 108 19.90 13.23 8.01
CA THR A 108 21.34 13.43 8.18
C THR A 108 21.52 14.47 9.28
N CYS A 109 22.27 14.13 10.32
CA CYS A 109 22.49 15.01 11.49
C CYS A 109 21.18 15.54 12.12
N GLY A 110 20.13 14.71 12.18
CA GLY A 110 18.83 15.10 12.73
C GLY A 110 17.92 15.91 11.79
N VAL A 111 18.37 16.28 10.59
CA VAL A 111 17.57 17.02 9.60
C VAL A 111 17.03 16.06 8.54
N ASN A 112 15.75 16.18 8.18
CA ASN A 112 15.15 15.40 7.09
C ASN A 112 15.86 15.69 5.76
N SER A 113 16.36 14.65 5.10
CA SER A 113 17.11 14.76 3.85
C SER A 113 16.23 14.96 2.60
N GLY A 114 14.90 14.86 2.75
CA GLY A 114 13.93 15.00 1.67
C GLY A 114 13.07 16.25 1.80
N ARG A 115 12.87 16.97 0.69
CA ARG A 115 12.01 18.15 0.59
C ARG A 115 10.63 17.76 0.07
N LEU A 116 9.57 18.23 0.73
CA LEU A 116 8.19 18.02 0.28
C LEU A 116 7.95 18.77 -1.04
N LEU A 117 7.56 18.04 -2.08
CA LEU A 117 7.17 18.59 -3.38
C LEU A 117 5.67 18.91 -3.42
N GLY A 118 4.84 18.02 -2.88
CA GLY A 118 3.39 18.17 -2.92
C GLY A 118 2.65 17.04 -2.21
N LYS A 119 1.33 17.19 -2.10
CA LYS A 119 0.43 16.18 -1.54
C LYS A 119 -0.71 15.91 -2.51
N VAL A 120 -1.07 14.64 -2.63
CA VAL A 120 -2.22 14.15 -3.40
C VAL A 120 -3.19 13.47 -2.44
N SER A 121 -4.48 13.66 -2.67
CA SER A 121 -5.56 13.03 -1.91
C SER A 121 -6.52 12.37 -2.89
N VAL A 122 -6.60 11.05 -2.87
CA VAL A 122 -7.52 10.29 -3.74
C VAL A 122 -8.74 9.87 -2.91
N PRO A 123 -9.96 10.32 -3.27
CA PRO A 123 -11.17 9.89 -2.59
C PRO A 123 -11.43 8.41 -2.86
N LEU A 124 -11.82 7.67 -1.83
CA LEU A 124 -12.10 6.24 -1.91
C LEU A 124 -13.56 5.99 -1.52
N ASP A 125 -14.37 5.60 -2.49
CA ASP A 125 -15.69 5.03 -2.25
C ASP A 125 -15.61 3.50 -2.27
N LEU A 126 -15.65 2.90 -1.09
CA LEU A 126 -15.52 1.45 -0.95
C LEU A 126 -16.84 0.69 -1.17
N SER A 127 -17.92 1.39 -1.53
CA SER A 127 -19.22 0.74 -1.78
C SER A 127 -19.13 -0.30 -2.89
N GLY A 128 -19.56 -1.53 -2.58
CA GLY A 128 -19.55 -2.66 -3.52
C GLY A 128 -18.16 -3.21 -3.90
N THR A 129 -17.07 -2.75 -3.27
CA THR A 129 -15.71 -3.25 -3.56
C THR A 129 -15.47 -4.69 -3.09
N GLU A 130 -16.35 -5.23 -2.25
CA GLU A 130 -16.34 -6.63 -1.82
C GLU A 130 -16.77 -7.59 -2.94
N SER A 131 -17.54 -7.11 -3.93
CA SER A 131 -18.07 -7.94 -5.03
C SER A 131 -17.40 -7.71 -6.37
N ARG A 132 -16.76 -6.54 -6.58
CA ARG A 132 -16.07 -6.21 -7.83
C ARG A 132 -14.88 -5.28 -7.62
N GLY A 133 -13.94 -5.34 -8.56
CA GLY A 133 -12.85 -4.39 -8.63
C GLY A 133 -13.32 -2.98 -9.01
N VAL A 134 -12.69 -1.96 -8.42
CA VAL A 134 -12.95 -0.54 -8.69
C VAL A 134 -11.62 0.20 -8.85
N VAL A 135 -11.49 1.00 -9.90
CA VAL A 135 -10.36 1.91 -10.10
C VAL A 135 -10.77 3.30 -9.66
N PHE A 136 -10.07 3.85 -8.67
CA PHE A 136 -10.33 5.20 -8.14
C PHE A 136 -9.58 6.28 -8.92
N HIS A 137 -8.39 5.94 -9.40
CA HIS A 137 -7.57 6.85 -10.19
C HIS A 137 -6.61 6.05 -11.07
N ASN A 138 -6.44 6.48 -12.31
CA ASN A 138 -5.43 5.96 -13.22
C ASN A 138 -4.96 7.08 -14.15
N GLY A 139 -3.79 7.65 -13.88
CA GLY A 139 -3.26 8.71 -14.72
C GLY A 139 -2.43 9.74 -13.97
N TRP A 140 -2.16 10.85 -14.65
CA TRP A 140 -1.37 11.97 -14.16
C TRP A 140 -2.17 12.95 -13.30
N ILE A 141 -1.55 13.46 -12.24
CA ILE A 141 -2.06 14.52 -11.36
C ILE A 141 -0.99 15.61 -11.24
N SER A 142 -1.38 16.87 -11.42
CA SER A 142 -0.50 18.01 -11.18
C SER A 142 -0.20 18.19 -9.69
N VAL A 143 1.07 18.39 -9.35
CA VAL A 143 1.56 18.52 -7.97
C VAL A 143 2.55 19.69 -7.85
N GLY A 144 2.38 20.51 -6.81
CA GLY A 144 3.21 21.69 -6.56
C GLY A 144 2.39 22.92 -6.17
N LYS A 145 3.05 24.02 -5.78
CA LYS A 145 2.43 25.21 -5.20
C LYS A 145 1.82 26.19 -6.22
N ASP A 146 2.06 25.99 -7.51
CA ASP A 146 1.59 26.87 -8.61
C ASP A 146 1.08 26.02 -9.79
N CYS A 147 0.00 25.25 -9.58
CA CYS A 147 -0.65 24.48 -10.66
C CYS A 147 -1.18 25.37 -11.80
N ASP A 148 -1.46 26.65 -11.52
CA ASP A 148 -2.08 27.58 -12.46
C ASP A 148 -1.08 28.31 -13.38
N LYS A 149 0.24 28.12 -13.18
CA LYS A 149 1.31 28.84 -13.91
C LYS A 149 2.06 27.99 -14.94
N GLY A 150 1.48 26.87 -15.37
CA GLY A 150 1.99 26.07 -16.50
C GLY A 150 3.29 25.29 -16.25
N SER A 151 3.90 25.38 -15.06
CA SER A 151 5.16 24.71 -14.69
C SER A 151 5.01 23.85 -13.42
N SER A 152 3.92 23.10 -13.31
CA SER A 152 3.73 22.15 -12.20
C SER A 152 4.36 20.79 -12.49
N ALA A 153 4.91 20.14 -11.47
CA ALA A 153 5.29 18.74 -11.58
C ALA A 153 4.05 17.87 -11.80
N GLN A 154 4.21 16.74 -12.49
CA GLN A 154 3.13 15.78 -12.71
C GLN A 154 3.48 14.44 -12.06
N PHE A 155 2.52 13.87 -11.37
CA PHE A 155 2.64 12.60 -10.66
C PHE A 155 1.65 11.59 -11.24
N HIS A 156 2.15 10.49 -11.78
CA HIS A 156 1.32 9.37 -12.23
C HIS A 156 1.13 8.37 -11.11
N LEU A 157 -0.07 7.81 -11.01
CA LEU A 157 -0.38 6.68 -10.14
C LEU A 157 -1.60 5.92 -10.65
N ASN A 158 -1.69 4.67 -10.22
CA ASN A 158 -2.89 3.85 -10.28
C ASN A 158 -3.35 3.53 -8.85
N VAL A 159 -4.63 3.72 -8.55
CA VAL A 159 -5.26 3.38 -7.26
C VAL A 159 -6.50 2.57 -7.54
N LYS A 160 -6.56 1.34 -7.03
CA LYS A 160 -7.69 0.43 -7.21
C LYS A 160 -7.99 -0.38 -5.95
N ALA A 161 -9.25 -0.77 -5.78
CA ALA A 161 -9.69 -1.78 -4.81
C ALA A 161 -10.15 -3.03 -5.55
N GLU A 162 -9.85 -4.20 -5.00
CA GLU A 162 -10.28 -5.50 -5.54
C GLU A 162 -10.75 -6.41 -4.39
N PRO A 163 -11.77 -7.26 -4.61
CA PRO A 163 -12.08 -8.35 -3.70
C PRO A 163 -10.83 -9.22 -3.45
N ASP A 164 -10.59 -9.58 -2.20
CA ASP A 164 -9.45 -10.37 -1.76
C ASP A 164 -9.94 -11.57 -0.93
N PRO A 165 -10.76 -12.48 -1.49
CA PRO A 165 -11.41 -13.52 -0.70
C PRO A 165 -10.39 -14.41 0.01
N ARG A 166 -10.55 -14.53 1.33
CA ARG A 166 -9.67 -15.35 2.19
C ARG A 166 -10.50 -16.31 3.01
N PHE A 167 -9.98 -17.54 3.13
CA PHE A 167 -10.47 -18.50 4.10
C PHE A 167 -9.84 -18.16 5.45
N VAL A 168 -10.68 -17.84 6.44
CA VAL A 168 -10.23 -17.60 7.81
C VAL A 168 -10.60 -18.82 8.65
N PHE A 169 -9.60 -19.37 9.33
CA PHE A 169 -9.75 -20.47 10.27
C PHE A 169 -9.67 -19.89 11.67
N GLN A 170 -10.82 -19.85 12.35
CA GLN A 170 -10.91 -19.42 13.74
C GLN A 170 -11.26 -20.63 14.60
N PHE A 171 -10.54 -20.80 15.70
CA PHE A 171 -10.80 -21.83 16.71
C PHE A 171 -11.51 -21.19 17.89
N ASP A 172 -12.46 -21.91 18.50
CA ASP A 172 -13.29 -21.43 19.62
C ASP A 172 -12.60 -21.65 21.00
N GLY A 173 -11.28 -21.80 21.00
CA GLY A 173 -10.47 -22.12 22.17
C GLY A 173 -9.01 -22.39 21.80
N GLU A 174 -8.20 -22.74 22.80
CA GLU A 174 -6.82 -23.19 22.57
C GLU A 174 -6.85 -24.51 21.80
N PRO A 175 -6.16 -24.62 20.64
CA PRO A 175 -6.16 -25.84 19.86
C PRO A 175 -5.42 -26.95 20.63
N GLU A 176 -6.12 -28.05 20.92
CA GLU A 176 -5.56 -29.17 21.68
C GLU A 176 -4.49 -29.97 20.90
N CYS A 177 -4.50 -29.86 19.56
CA CYS A 177 -3.57 -30.51 18.64
C CYS A 177 -3.17 -29.55 17.51
N SER A 178 -2.10 -29.88 16.78
CA SER A 178 -1.73 -29.19 15.53
C SER A 178 -2.69 -29.59 14.40
N PRO A 179 -3.71 -28.78 14.03
CA PRO A 179 -4.71 -29.18 13.06
C PRO A 179 -4.10 -29.29 11.67
N GLN A 180 -4.56 -30.29 10.93
CA GLN A 180 -4.23 -30.48 9.52
C GLN A 180 -5.44 -30.09 8.67
N VAL A 181 -5.22 -29.18 7.73
CA VAL A 181 -6.24 -28.75 6.77
C VAL A 181 -6.11 -29.62 5.52
N PHE A 182 -7.19 -30.33 5.20
CA PHE A 182 -7.31 -31.13 3.99
C PHE A 182 -8.16 -30.41 2.95
N GLN A 183 -7.72 -30.41 1.70
CA GLN A 183 -8.56 -30.11 0.55
C GLN A 183 -9.26 -31.39 0.13
N ILE A 184 -10.59 -31.30 0.02
CA ILE A 184 -11.45 -32.42 -0.34
C ILE A 184 -12.01 -32.17 -1.73
N GLN A 185 -11.75 -33.09 -2.66
CA GLN A 185 -12.33 -33.09 -4.01
C GLN A 185 -12.91 -34.48 -4.30
N GLY A 186 -14.22 -34.63 -4.07
CA GLY A 186 -14.87 -35.95 -4.08
C GLY A 186 -14.28 -36.85 -2.98
N ASN A 187 -13.72 -38.00 -3.37
CA ASN A 187 -13.09 -38.95 -2.46
C ASN A 187 -11.60 -38.65 -2.19
N ILE A 188 -11.02 -37.65 -2.87
CA ILE A 188 -9.61 -37.30 -2.71
C ILE A 188 -9.47 -36.35 -1.51
N ARG A 189 -8.60 -36.71 -0.56
CA ARG A 189 -8.24 -35.89 0.60
C ARG A 189 -6.75 -35.55 0.52
N GLN A 190 -6.42 -34.32 0.13
CA GLN A 190 -5.04 -33.84 0.03
C GLN A 190 -4.70 -32.95 1.23
N PRO A 191 -3.68 -33.26 2.04
CA PRO A 191 -3.22 -32.36 3.08
C PRO A 191 -2.60 -31.11 2.42
N VAL A 192 -3.12 -29.93 2.74
CA VAL A 192 -2.64 -28.67 2.13
C VAL A 192 -1.78 -27.89 3.11
N PHE A 193 -2.14 -27.89 4.40
CA PHE A 193 -1.39 -27.18 5.44
C PHE A 193 -1.53 -27.85 6.81
N THR A 194 -0.48 -27.76 7.63
CA THR A 194 -0.51 -28.15 9.05
C THR A 194 -0.16 -26.93 9.89
N CYS A 195 -1.02 -26.57 10.84
CA CYS A 195 -0.70 -25.53 11.82
C CYS A 195 0.00 -26.19 13.01
N LYS A 196 1.31 -25.94 13.19
CA LYS A 196 2.03 -26.44 14.36
C LYS A 196 1.85 -25.47 15.53
N PHE A 197 1.03 -25.85 16.50
CA PHE A 197 0.90 -25.12 17.76
C PHE A 197 1.90 -25.67 18.78
N SER A 198 2.74 -24.80 19.33
CA SER A 198 3.71 -25.15 20.37
C SER A 198 3.31 -24.48 21.68
N PHE A 199 2.96 -25.25 22.69
CA PHE A 199 2.77 -24.74 24.04
C PHE A 199 4.12 -24.29 24.60
N ARG A 200 4.27 -23.01 24.96
CA ARG A 200 5.37 -22.60 25.85
C ARG A 200 4.91 -22.93 27.28
N THR A 201 5.23 -24.13 27.75
CA THR A 201 5.19 -24.40 29.19
C THR A 201 6.05 -23.36 29.90
N THR A 202 5.46 -22.65 30.88
CA THR A 202 6.11 -21.62 31.71
C THR A 202 7.05 -22.22 32.76
N THR A 203 7.80 -23.26 32.39
CA THR A 203 8.82 -23.88 33.23
C THR A 203 10.06 -24.03 32.37
N GLY A 204 11.13 -23.38 32.83
CA GLY A 204 12.25 -22.99 32.00
C GLY A 204 12.86 -24.14 31.21
N ASP A 205 13.11 -23.90 29.93
CA ASP A 205 14.43 -24.21 29.41
C ASP A 205 14.80 -23.38 28.18
N ARG A 206 16.10 -23.08 28.10
CA ARG A 206 16.72 -22.22 27.10
C ARG A 206 16.75 -22.93 25.74
N ASN A 207 16.67 -22.14 24.67
CA ASN A 207 16.88 -22.50 23.26
C ASN A 207 15.79 -23.31 22.54
N GLN A 208 14.76 -22.64 22.03
CA GLN A 208 14.29 -22.87 20.65
C GLN A 208 13.70 -21.56 20.08
N ARG A 209 14.42 -20.93 19.13
CA ARG A 209 13.93 -19.77 18.36
C ARG A 209 13.00 -20.26 17.24
N SER A 210 11.74 -20.57 17.58
CA SER A 210 10.68 -20.69 16.58
C SER A 210 10.24 -19.30 16.15
N ARG A 211 10.49 -18.93 14.88
CA ARG A 211 9.98 -17.69 14.27
C ARG A 211 8.45 -17.78 14.19
N LEU A 212 7.77 -17.13 15.13
CA LEU A 212 6.32 -16.92 15.08
C LEU A 212 6.02 -15.93 13.96
N VAL A 213 5.41 -16.40 12.87
CA VAL A 213 4.69 -15.52 11.96
C VAL A 213 3.34 -15.27 12.60
N SER A 214 3.23 -14.17 13.35
CA SER A 214 1.96 -13.69 13.86
C SER A 214 1.15 -13.15 12.69
N PHE A 215 0.14 -13.89 12.25
CA PHE A 215 -0.94 -13.33 11.45
C PHE A 215 -1.92 -12.69 12.43
N LYS A 216 -1.80 -11.37 12.59
CA LYS A 216 -2.83 -10.56 13.24
C LYS A 216 -3.92 -10.31 12.20
N CYS A 217 -5.09 -10.91 12.41
CA CYS A 217 -6.34 -10.43 11.79
C CYS A 217 -6.81 -9.17 12.52
#